data_AF-A0A9X4QQH8-F1
#
_entry.id   AF-A0A9X4QQH8-F1
#
_cell.length_a   1.000
_cell.length_b   1.000
_cell.length_c   1.000
_cell.angle_alpha   90.00
_cell.angle_beta   90.00
_cell.angle_gamma   90.00
#
_symmetry.space_group_name_H-M   'P 1'
#
loop_
_entity.id
_entity.type
_entity.pdbx_description
1 polymer ?
#
loop_
_entity_poly.entity_id
_entity_poly.type
_entity_poly.pdbx_seq_one_letter_code
_entity_poly.pdbx_strand_id
1 'polypeptide(L)'
;MGTAIILYFTGARLFNETCGRIAACFYAFYLPNILMCSVLTNQHLSVFLFFLGCSLLLKRRGSLLSWLWAGLAIGIGQLIRPIGVVYLAGIVLFAMLEVWKKLREGRRRKAWRQAGMLLAMIGIYAAIQWTANASLQNAGITQRALSDGDKYWKFMVGLNAEANGGWNKEDAQYANGFAFGDERHDAEIRRIKERLENKTQVAALMGRKLALMWGSGDSSAYWSLDGTGHRQLERSLSMAERPQYVVFCGFALFALLALWRAGMYRGPLLYILLLLIYAGAHLAIEIQTRYRLDLLPAVMLLVSYGIWQTYGSIRKAAASFGETSKDTADGFGA
;
A
#
# COMPACT_ATOMS: atom_id res chain seq x y z
N MET A 1 -4.51 7.39 14.69
CA MET A 1 -3.68 6.81 15.80
C MET A 1 -3.49 5.29 15.69
N GLY A 2 -4.53 4.48 15.45
CA GLY A 2 -4.40 3.01 15.37
C GLY A 2 -3.32 2.49 14.41
N THR A 3 -3.23 3.03 13.19
CA THR A 3 -2.22 2.59 12.19
C THR A 3 -0.78 2.81 12.66
N ALA A 4 -0.49 3.92 13.35
CA ALA A 4 0.84 4.20 13.89
C ALA A 4 1.26 3.15 14.93
N ILE A 5 0.32 2.71 15.79
CA ILE A 5 0.57 1.64 16.77
C ILE A 5 0.87 0.32 16.06
N ILE A 6 0.12 -0.02 15.01
CA ILE A 6 0.38 -1.22 14.20
C ILE A 6 1.77 -1.15 13.54
N LEU A 7 2.15 0.02 13.02
CA LEU A 7 3.48 0.22 12.45
C LEU A 7 4.60 0.09 13.47
N TYR A 8 4.40 0.59 14.69
CA TYR A 8 5.36 0.40 15.77
C TYR A 8 5.64 -1.08 16.01
N PHE A 9 4.60 -1.87 16.31
CA PHE A 9 4.77 -3.29 16.59
C PHE A 9 5.30 -4.07 15.38
N THR A 10 4.89 -3.69 14.18
CA THR A 10 5.33 -4.33 12.94
C THR A 10 6.80 -4.05 12.68
N GLY A 11 7.23 -2.79 12.74
CA GLY A 11 8.63 -2.39 12.56
C GLY A 11 9.55 -2.97 13.63
N ALA A 12 9.10 -2.97 14.89
CA ALA A 12 9.81 -3.58 16.01
C ALA A 12 10.09 -5.06 15.78
N ARG A 13 9.11 -5.77 15.21
CA ARG A 13 9.19 -7.21 14.94
C ARG A 13 9.97 -7.55 13.68
N LEU A 14 9.85 -6.74 12.64
CA LEU A 14 10.54 -6.97 11.37
C LEU A 14 12.04 -6.68 11.47
N PHE A 15 12.40 -5.65 12.22
CA PHE A 15 13.76 -5.12 12.27
C PHE A 15 14.26 -5.00 13.72
N ASN A 16 13.75 -4.01 14.46
CA ASN A 16 14.08 -3.73 15.87
C ASN A 16 13.19 -2.60 16.42
N GLU A 17 13.18 -2.44 17.74
CA GLU A 17 12.40 -1.43 18.46
C GLU A 17 12.55 0.00 17.92
N THR A 18 13.78 0.40 17.57
CA THR A 18 14.06 1.72 17.00
C THR A 18 13.34 1.92 15.67
N CYS A 19 13.34 0.91 14.80
CA CYS A 19 12.59 0.95 13.54
C CYS A 19 11.08 1.03 13.78
N GLY A 20 10.56 0.39 14.83
CA GLY A 20 9.16 0.53 15.25
C GLY A 20 8.82 1.98 15.60
N ARG A 21 9.62 2.61 16.47
CA ARG A 21 9.42 4.01 16.87
C ARG A 21 9.48 4.96 15.69
N ILE A 22 10.49 4.82 14.84
CA ILE A 22 10.66 5.65 13.65
C ILE A 22 9.46 5.50 12.71
N ALA A 23 9.02 4.27 12.41
CA ALA A 23 7.88 4.04 11.51
C ALA A 23 6.59 4.70 12.03
N ALA A 24 6.31 4.56 13.33
CA ALA A 24 5.13 5.16 13.95
C ALA A 24 5.19 6.70 13.95
N CYS A 25 6.33 7.29 14.32
CA CYS A 25 6.53 8.74 14.32
C CYS A 25 6.39 9.31 12.90
N PHE A 26 7.09 8.73 11.92
CA PHE A 26 7.07 9.22 10.54
C PHE A 26 5.68 9.12 9.92
N TYR A 27 4.93 8.05 10.22
CA TYR A 27 3.54 7.94 9.78
C TYR A 27 2.65 9.01 10.44
N ALA A 28 2.80 9.24 11.75
CA ALA A 28 1.97 10.19 12.49
C ALA A 28 2.20 11.65 12.06
N PHE A 29 3.43 12.00 11.69
CA PHE A 29 3.81 13.35 11.25
C PHE A 29 3.86 13.53 9.74
N TYR A 30 3.47 12.51 8.96
CA TYR A 30 3.40 12.66 7.51
C TYR A 30 2.29 13.62 7.12
N LEU A 31 2.64 14.67 6.37
CA LEU A 31 1.72 15.78 6.16
C LEU A 31 0.40 15.36 5.49
N PRO A 32 0.39 14.58 4.39
CA PRO A 32 -0.85 14.03 3.82
C PRO A 32 -1.72 13.24 4.80
N ASN A 33 -1.14 12.49 5.75
CA ASN A 33 -1.94 11.76 6.74
C ASN A 33 -2.69 12.72 7.67
N ILE A 34 -2.05 13.82 8.07
CA ILE A 34 -2.65 14.84 8.93
C ILE A 34 -3.76 15.57 8.16
N LEU A 35 -3.48 15.99 6.93
CA LEU A 35 -4.44 16.72 6.10
C LEU A 35 -5.69 15.89 5.84
N MET A 36 -5.52 14.62 5.48
CA MET A 36 -6.65 13.74 5.20
C MET A 36 -7.50 13.41 6.43
N CYS A 37 -7.11 13.80 7.65
CA CYS A 37 -7.99 13.70 8.83
C CYS A 37 -9.16 14.68 8.77
N SER A 38 -9.05 15.80 8.04
CA SER A 38 -10.18 16.74 7.85
C SER A 38 -11.16 16.28 6.78
N VAL A 39 -10.78 15.29 5.97
CA VAL A 39 -11.58 14.77 4.86
C VAL A 39 -12.40 13.58 5.37
N LEU A 40 -13.71 13.60 5.14
CA LEU A 40 -14.57 12.44 5.41
C LEU A 40 -14.25 11.32 4.41
N THR A 41 -13.28 10.48 4.76
CA THR A 41 -12.80 9.38 3.91
C THR A 41 -12.85 8.05 4.65
N ASN A 42 -13.12 6.99 3.89
CA ASN A 42 -13.07 5.60 4.36
C ASN A 42 -11.63 5.02 4.41
N GLN A 43 -10.64 5.82 4.01
CA GLN A 43 -9.25 5.40 3.86
C GLN A 43 -8.56 5.07 5.19
N HIS A 44 -8.70 5.92 6.22
CA HIS A 44 -7.97 5.72 7.49
C HIS A 44 -8.34 4.41 8.20
N LEU A 45 -9.63 4.11 8.28
CA LEU A 45 -10.13 2.92 8.95
C LEU A 45 -9.80 1.65 8.16
N SER A 46 -9.97 1.68 6.83
CA SER A 46 -9.64 0.53 5.98
C SER A 46 -8.15 0.21 6.00
N VAL A 47 -7.28 1.21 5.87
CA VAL A 47 -5.81 1.04 5.98
C VAL A 47 -5.41 0.46 7.33
N PHE A 48 -6.00 0.96 8.43
CA PHE A 48 -5.76 0.39 9.77
C PHE A 48 -6.09 -1.11 9.80
N LEU A 49 -7.26 -1.50 9.31
CA LEU A 49 -7.72 -2.90 9.31
C LEU A 49 -6.86 -3.79 8.41
N PHE A 50 -6.48 -3.32 7.22
CA PHE A 50 -5.61 -4.08 6.33
C PHE A 50 -4.22 -4.32 6.93
N PHE A 51 -3.60 -3.28 7.49
CA PHE A 51 -2.30 -3.42 8.14
C PHE A 51 -2.36 -4.22 9.44
N LEU A 52 -3.47 -4.12 10.19
CA LEU A 52 -3.73 -5.02 11.33
C LEU A 52 -3.73 -6.48 10.85
N GLY A 53 -4.46 -6.80 9.79
CA GLY A 53 -4.50 -8.13 9.18
C GLY A 53 -3.09 -8.63 8.79
N CYS A 54 -2.33 -7.81 8.07
CA CYS A 54 -0.94 -8.15 7.71
C CYS A 54 -0.04 -8.38 8.95
N SER A 55 -0.16 -7.53 9.98
CA SER A 55 0.66 -7.63 11.20
C SER A 55 0.37 -8.90 12.02
N LEU A 56 -0.89 -9.37 12.04
CA LEU A 56 -1.28 -10.60 12.73
C LEU A 56 -0.60 -11.83 12.13
N LEU A 57 -0.42 -11.86 10.81
CA LEU A 57 0.31 -12.92 10.11
C LEU A 57 1.79 -12.98 10.51
N LEU A 58 2.38 -11.85 10.91
CA LEU A 58 3.74 -11.81 11.45
C LEU A 58 3.82 -12.28 12.90
N LYS A 59 2.82 -11.94 13.73
CA LYS A 59 2.82 -12.19 15.19
C LYS A 59 2.86 -13.69 15.54
N ARG A 60 2.12 -14.51 14.81
CA ARG A 60 2.08 -15.97 15.01
C ARG A 60 1.94 -16.69 13.67
N ARG A 61 3.03 -16.75 12.90
CA ARG A 61 3.11 -17.33 11.53
C ARG A 61 2.50 -18.74 11.36
N GLY A 62 2.23 -19.47 12.45
CA GLY A 62 1.62 -20.80 12.44
C GLY A 62 0.31 -20.96 13.21
N SER A 63 -0.30 -19.87 13.71
CA SER A 63 -1.54 -19.95 14.49
C SER A 63 -2.75 -19.72 13.60
N LEU A 64 -3.62 -20.73 13.48
CA LEU A 64 -4.88 -20.63 12.73
C LEU A 64 -5.69 -19.39 13.16
N LEU A 65 -5.78 -19.13 14.46
CA LEU A 65 -6.51 -17.98 15.00
C LEU A 65 -6.00 -16.65 14.44
N SER A 66 -4.68 -16.47 14.27
CA SER A 66 -4.13 -15.25 13.67
C SER A 66 -4.49 -15.11 12.20
N TRP A 67 -4.60 -16.21 11.45
CA TRP A 67 -5.06 -16.20 10.06
C TRP A 67 -6.56 -15.89 9.96
N LEU A 68 -7.39 -16.43 10.86
CA LEU A 68 -8.81 -16.11 10.93
C LEU A 68 -9.04 -14.62 11.25
N TRP A 69 -8.34 -14.07 12.26
CA TRP A 69 -8.42 -12.64 12.58
C TRP A 69 -7.88 -11.75 11.45
N ALA A 70 -6.86 -12.20 10.72
CA ALA A 70 -6.39 -11.48 9.53
C ALA A 70 -7.45 -11.46 8.42
N GLY A 71 -8.12 -12.59 8.18
CA GLY A 71 -9.23 -12.68 7.22
C GLY A 71 -10.40 -11.79 7.62
N LEU A 72 -10.74 -11.75 8.92
CA LEU A 72 -11.78 -10.88 9.45
C LEU A 72 -11.42 -9.41 9.26
N ALA A 73 -10.22 -8.99 9.66
CA ALA A 73 -9.78 -7.60 9.54
C ALA A 73 -9.78 -7.12 8.08
N ILE A 74 -9.24 -7.93 7.16
CA ILE A 74 -9.23 -7.60 5.73
C ILE A 74 -10.64 -7.63 5.14
N GLY A 75 -11.50 -8.57 5.56
CA GLY A 75 -12.90 -8.63 5.13
C GLY A 75 -13.68 -7.39 5.53
N ILE A 76 -13.57 -6.94 6.79
CA ILE A 76 -14.22 -5.71 7.26
C ILE A 76 -13.63 -4.50 6.53
N GLY A 77 -12.30 -4.45 6.37
CA GLY A 77 -11.62 -3.39 5.61
C GLY A 77 -12.14 -3.26 4.18
N GLN A 78 -12.38 -4.39 3.50
CA GLN A 78 -12.93 -4.43 2.14
C GLN A 78 -14.35 -3.86 2.05
N LEU A 79 -15.20 -4.11 3.06
CA LEU A 79 -16.55 -3.53 3.11
C LEU A 79 -16.49 -2.00 3.22
N ILE A 80 -15.52 -1.48 3.96
CA ILE A 80 -15.34 -0.03 4.16
C ILE A 80 -14.76 0.61 2.90
N ARG A 81 -13.76 -0.02 2.28
CA ARG A 81 -13.11 0.47 1.05
C ARG A 81 -12.69 -0.73 0.19
N PRO A 82 -13.16 -0.85 -1.07
CA PRO A 82 -12.98 -2.05 -1.89
C PRO A 82 -11.58 -2.14 -2.53
N ILE A 83 -10.54 -2.09 -1.71
CA ILE A 83 -9.12 -2.26 -2.10
C ILE A 83 -8.45 -3.44 -1.37
N GLY A 84 -9.16 -4.07 -0.43
CA GLY A 84 -8.71 -5.24 0.32
C GLY A 84 -8.29 -6.41 -0.56
N VAL A 85 -8.84 -6.52 -1.77
CA VAL A 85 -8.41 -7.49 -2.79
C VAL A 85 -6.91 -7.39 -3.11
N VAL A 86 -6.32 -6.19 -3.09
CA VAL A 86 -4.88 -6.00 -3.31
C VAL A 86 -4.07 -6.59 -2.15
N TYR A 87 -4.54 -6.38 -0.92
CA TYR A 87 -3.89 -6.97 0.26
C TYR A 87 -4.03 -8.49 0.28
N LEU A 88 -5.21 -9.00 -0.07
CA LEU A 88 -5.45 -10.43 -0.19
C LEU A 88 -4.53 -11.05 -1.25
N ALA A 89 -4.39 -10.43 -2.42
CA ALA A 89 -3.47 -10.88 -3.47
C ALA A 89 -2.01 -10.94 -2.99
N GLY A 90 -1.55 -9.91 -2.27
CA GLY A 90 -0.20 -9.90 -1.69
C GLY A 90 0.02 -10.99 -0.64
N ILE A 91 -0.98 -11.25 0.21
CA ILE A 91 -0.92 -12.32 1.21
C ILE A 91 -0.95 -13.69 0.56
N VAL A 92 -1.80 -13.90 -0.45
CA VAL A 92 -1.86 -15.15 -1.23
C VAL A 92 -0.52 -15.42 -1.88
N LEU A 93 0.06 -14.45 -2.59
CA LEU A 93 1.37 -14.62 -3.23
C LEU A 93 2.46 -14.91 -2.20
N PHE A 94 2.51 -14.16 -1.09
CA PHE A 94 3.45 -14.41 0.00
C PHE A 94 3.31 -15.83 0.58
N ALA A 95 2.07 -16.27 0.84
CA ALA A 95 1.78 -17.58 1.40
C ALA A 95 2.14 -18.70 0.41
N MET A 96 1.86 -18.53 -0.89
CA MET A 96 2.24 -19.47 -1.95
C MET A 96 3.75 -19.66 -2.03
N LEU A 97 4.52 -18.56 -1.98
CA LEU A 97 5.99 -18.63 -1.98
C LEU A 97 6.53 -19.39 -0.76
N GLU A 98 5.94 -19.16 0.42
CA GLU A 98 6.29 -19.87 1.66
C GLU A 98 5.91 -21.35 1.62
N VAL A 99 4.76 -21.70 1.05
CA VAL A 99 4.30 -23.08 0.84
C VAL A 99 5.24 -23.80 -0.13
N TRP A 100 5.52 -23.20 -1.29
CA TRP A 100 6.40 -23.75 -2.31
C TRP A 100 7.80 -24.03 -1.76
N LYS A 101 8.37 -23.07 -1.00
CA LYS A 101 9.65 -23.26 -0.32
C LYS A 101 9.61 -24.45 0.66
N LYS A 102 8.57 -24.55 1.49
CA LYS A 102 8.43 -25.67 2.45
C LYS A 102 8.30 -27.01 1.74
N LEU A 103 7.64 -27.06 0.59
CA LEU A 103 7.56 -28.28 -0.23
C LEU A 103 8.94 -28.67 -0.79
N ARG A 104 9.72 -27.72 -1.32
CA ARG A 104 11.09 -27.99 -1.81
C ARG A 104 12.02 -28.49 -0.71
N GLU A 105 11.84 -28.02 0.52
CA GLU A 105 12.61 -28.47 1.69
C GLU A 105 12.07 -29.77 2.34
N GLY A 106 11.14 -30.48 1.70
CA GLY A 106 10.57 -31.74 2.21
C GLY A 106 9.58 -31.57 3.38
N ARG A 107 9.27 -30.34 3.80
CA ARG A 107 8.39 -30.04 4.95
C ARG A 107 6.90 -30.05 4.58
N ARG A 108 6.44 -31.12 3.92
CA ARG A 108 5.08 -31.26 3.35
C ARG A 108 3.96 -30.95 4.36
N ARG A 109 4.01 -31.52 5.56
CA ARG A 109 2.97 -31.29 6.60
C ARG A 109 2.84 -29.82 6.98
N LYS A 110 3.95 -29.08 7.10
CA LYS A 110 3.96 -27.65 7.43
C LYS A 110 3.44 -26.81 6.25
N ALA A 111 3.75 -27.21 5.01
CA ALA A 111 3.26 -26.56 3.81
C ALA A 111 1.73 -26.68 3.69
N TRP A 112 1.19 -27.89 3.80
CA TRP A 112 -0.27 -28.13 3.75
C TRP A 112 -1.02 -27.45 4.88
N ARG A 113 -0.45 -27.42 6.10
CA ARG A 113 -1.05 -26.66 7.20
C ARG A 113 -1.16 -25.17 6.86
N GLN A 114 -0.14 -24.59 6.23
CA GLN A 114 -0.18 -23.19 5.83
C GLN A 114 -1.16 -22.93 4.69
N ALA A 115 -1.25 -23.82 3.70
CA ALA A 115 -2.27 -23.75 2.66
C ALA A 115 -3.68 -23.81 3.26
N GLY A 116 -3.93 -24.71 4.21
CA GLY A 116 -5.20 -24.80 4.94
C GLY A 116 -5.53 -23.54 5.74
N MET A 117 -4.55 -22.93 6.42
CA MET A 117 -4.76 -21.66 7.12
C MET A 117 -5.07 -20.50 6.15
N LEU A 118 -4.42 -20.46 4.98
CA LEU A 118 -4.72 -19.49 3.93
C LEU A 118 -6.15 -19.66 3.41
N LEU A 119 -6.57 -20.90 3.12
CA LEU A 119 -7.95 -21.19 2.71
C LEU A 119 -8.96 -20.79 3.78
N ALA A 120 -8.68 -21.07 5.05
CA ALA A 120 -9.54 -20.66 6.15
C ALA A 120 -9.65 -19.12 6.26
N MET A 121 -8.54 -18.41 6.08
CA MET A 121 -8.53 -16.94 6.03
C MET A 121 -9.37 -16.39 4.86
N ILE A 122 -9.23 -16.96 3.65
CA ILE A 122 -10.04 -16.60 2.48
C ILE A 122 -11.52 -16.89 2.74
N GLY A 123 -11.82 -18.02 3.39
CA GLY A 123 -13.17 -18.38 3.81
C GLY A 123 -13.80 -17.35 4.75
N ILE A 124 -13.07 -16.87 5.76
CA ILE A 124 -13.54 -15.79 6.64
C ILE A 124 -13.74 -14.48 5.86
N TYR A 125 -12.78 -14.10 5.01
CA TYR A 125 -12.91 -12.92 4.17
C TYR A 125 -14.19 -12.97 3.32
N ALA A 126 -14.44 -14.10 2.64
CA ALA A 126 -15.61 -14.31 1.80
C ALA A 126 -16.91 -14.36 2.62
N ALA A 127 -16.89 -15.01 3.79
CA ALA A 127 -18.04 -15.05 4.70
C ALA A 127 -18.47 -13.65 5.14
N ILE A 128 -17.53 -12.76 5.45
CA ILE A 128 -17.84 -11.36 5.80
C ILE A 128 -18.50 -10.62 4.65
N GLN A 129 -18.01 -10.79 3.41
CA GLN A 129 -18.64 -10.17 2.24
C GLN A 129 -20.05 -10.72 2.00
N TRP A 130 -20.20 -12.05 2.09
CA TRP A 130 -21.47 -12.71 1.86
C TRP A 130 -22.50 -12.34 2.94
N THR A 131 -22.12 -12.36 4.22
CA THR A 131 -23.01 -11.98 5.31
C THR A 131 -23.45 -10.53 5.18
N ALA A 132 -22.53 -9.60 4.89
CA ALA A 132 -22.91 -8.20 4.67
C ALA A 132 -23.89 -8.06 3.50
N ASN A 133 -23.63 -8.75 2.39
CA ASN A 133 -24.51 -8.73 1.23
C ASN A 133 -25.91 -9.27 1.55
N ALA A 134 -25.98 -10.47 2.15
CA ALA A 134 -27.22 -11.12 2.51
C ALA A 134 -28.02 -10.31 3.54
N SER A 135 -27.37 -9.72 4.53
CA SER A 135 -28.02 -8.87 5.54
C SER A 135 -28.67 -7.63 4.90
N LEU A 136 -27.99 -6.96 3.96
CA LEU A 136 -28.54 -5.78 3.29
C LEU A 136 -29.71 -6.13 2.34
N GLN A 137 -29.61 -7.25 1.64
CA GLN A 137 -30.69 -7.73 0.76
C GLN A 137 -31.91 -8.18 1.55
N ASN A 138 -31.72 -8.98 2.60
CA ASN A 138 -32.81 -9.45 3.46
C ASN A 138 -33.50 -8.32 4.22
N ALA A 139 -32.76 -7.25 4.56
CA ALA A 139 -33.33 -6.04 5.16
C ALA A 139 -34.05 -5.13 4.14
N GLY A 140 -34.06 -5.47 2.85
CA GLY A 140 -34.67 -4.66 1.79
C GLY A 140 -33.94 -3.35 1.49
N ILE A 141 -32.71 -3.16 2.01
CA ILE A 141 -31.93 -1.92 1.83
C ILE A 141 -31.43 -1.81 0.38
N THR A 142 -31.07 -2.93 -0.23
CA THR A 142 -30.63 -3.00 -1.63
C THR A 142 -31.16 -4.26 -2.30
N GLN A 143 -31.48 -4.16 -3.58
CA GLN A 143 -31.83 -5.29 -4.44
C GLN A 143 -30.62 -5.83 -5.20
N ARG A 144 -29.51 -5.08 -5.26
CA ARG A 144 -28.27 -5.45 -5.96
C ARG A 144 -27.21 -5.98 -5.01
N ALA A 145 -26.34 -6.86 -5.48
CA ALA A 145 -25.25 -7.33 -4.66
C ALA A 145 -24.21 -6.22 -4.44
N LEU A 146 -23.52 -6.24 -3.29
CA LEU A 146 -22.40 -5.34 -3.00
C LEU A 146 -21.27 -5.44 -4.04
N SER A 147 -21.15 -6.59 -4.70
CA SER A 147 -20.21 -6.81 -5.81
C SER A 147 -20.65 -6.20 -7.13
N ASP A 148 -21.89 -5.74 -7.27
CA ASP A 148 -22.46 -5.21 -8.52
C ASP A 148 -22.20 -3.71 -8.72
N GLY A 149 -21.16 -3.19 -8.06
CA GLY A 149 -20.67 -1.83 -8.24
C GLY A 149 -20.17 -1.54 -9.67
N ASP A 150 -19.62 -0.35 -9.87
CA ASP A 150 -19.05 0.05 -11.16
C ASP A 150 -17.68 -0.65 -11.38
N LYS A 151 -17.72 -1.86 -11.96
CA LYS A 151 -16.59 -2.80 -12.00
C LYS A 151 -15.48 -2.33 -12.94
N TYR A 152 -15.83 -1.71 -14.06
CA TYR A 152 -14.89 -1.40 -15.14
C TYR A 152 -14.52 0.08 -15.20
N TRP A 153 -15.30 0.97 -14.57
CA TRP A 153 -15.04 2.40 -14.43
C TRP A 153 -13.55 2.75 -14.24
N LYS A 154 -12.92 2.18 -13.20
CA LYS A 154 -11.53 2.50 -12.88
C LYS A 154 -10.55 2.03 -13.96
N PHE A 155 -10.83 0.93 -14.66
CA PHE A 155 -10.01 0.47 -15.78
C PHE A 155 -10.22 1.38 -17.00
N MET A 156 -11.47 1.73 -17.30
CA MET A 156 -11.80 2.65 -18.38
C MET A 156 -11.04 3.97 -18.22
N VAL A 157 -11.22 4.65 -17.09
CA VAL A 157 -10.51 5.91 -16.78
C VAL A 157 -8.99 5.71 -16.75
N GLY A 158 -8.53 4.63 -16.12
CA GLY A 158 -7.12 4.30 -16.00
C GLY A 158 -6.37 4.11 -17.31
N LEU A 159 -7.08 3.72 -18.38
CA LEU A 159 -6.54 3.52 -19.72
C LEU A 159 -6.70 4.74 -20.63
N ASN A 160 -7.23 5.86 -20.12
CA ASN A 160 -7.34 7.10 -20.89
C ASN A 160 -5.95 7.74 -21.09
N ALA A 161 -5.44 7.71 -22.32
CA ALA A 161 -4.11 8.25 -22.63
C ALA A 161 -4.05 9.79 -22.65
N GLU A 162 -5.17 10.47 -22.90
CA GLU A 162 -5.27 11.93 -22.94
C GLU A 162 -5.30 12.50 -21.53
N ALA A 163 -6.08 11.86 -20.64
CA ALA A 163 -6.14 12.21 -19.22
C ALA A 163 -4.98 11.62 -18.39
N ASN A 164 -4.00 10.99 -19.01
CA ASN A 164 -2.88 10.28 -18.36
C ASN A 164 -3.33 9.27 -17.28
N GLY A 165 -4.47 8.63 -17.49
CA GLY A 165 -5.06 7.65 -16.57
C GLY A 165 -5.67 8.25 -15.29
N GLY A 166 -5.84 9.56 -15.24
CA GLY A 166 -6.54 10.27 -14.16
C GLY A 166 -8.03 10.48 -14.46
N TRP A 167 -8.78 10.79 -13.40
CA TRP A 167 -10.17 11.19 -13.53
C TRP A 167 -10.32 12.42 -14.44
N ASN A 168 -11.33 12.40 -15.30
CA ASN A 168 -11.68 13.48 -16.21
C ASN A 168 -13.20 13.55 -16.39
N LYS A 169 -13.70 14.71 -16.85
CA LYS A 169 -15.14 14.96 -16.98
C LYS A 169 -15.74 14.19 -18.15
N GLU A 170 -14.98 14.02 -19.23
CA GLU A 170 -15.45 13.35 -20.45
C GLU A 170 -15.82 11.88 -20.17
N ASP A 171 -14.95 11.15 -19.48
CA ASP A 171 -15.21 9.76 -19.08
C ASP A 171 -16.40 9.65 -18.12
N ALA A 172 -16.54 10.61 -17.19
CA ALA A 172 -17.67 10.65 -16.27
C ALA A 172 -18.98 10.89 -16.99
N GLN A 173 -19.01 11.81 -17.95
CA GLN A 173 -20.19 12.07 -18.77
C GLN A 173 -20.52 10.87 -19.67
N TYR A 174 -19.51 10.22 -20.24
CA TYR A 174 -19.69 9.01 -21.04
C TYR A 174 -20.36 7.89 -20.24
N ALA A 175 -19.80 7.50 -19.09
CA ALA A 175 -20.36 6.40 -18.30
C ALA A 175 -21.75 6.74 -17.71
N ASN A 176 -21.96 7.99 -17.29
CA ASN A 176 -23.25 8.44 -16.77
C ASN A 176 -24.34 8.55 -17.84
N GLY A 177 -23.98 8.54 -19.13
CA GLY A 177 -24.93 8.45 -20.24
C GLY A 177 -25.64 7.11 -20.35
N PHE A 178 -25.14 6.06 -19.69
CA PHE A 178 -25.72 4.72 -19.69
C PHE A 178 -26.34 4.38 -18.32
N ALA A 179 -27.43 3.60 -18.34
CA ALA A 179 -28.06 3.15 -17.10
C ALA A 179 -27.08 2.29 -16.29
N PHE A 180 -27.06 2.50 -14.98
CA PHE A 180 -26.19 1.71 -14.11
C PHE A 180 -26.54 0.22 -14.17
N GLY A 181 -25.54 -0.61 -14.44
CA GLY A 181 -25.67 -2.06 -14.59
C GLY A 181 -24.96 -2.51 -15.86
N ASP A 182 -25.49 -3.55 -16.49
CA ASP A 182 -24.88 -4.19 -17.66
C ASP A 182 -24.68 -3.22 -18.84
N GLU A 183 -25.64 -2.31 -19.08
CA GLU A 183 -25.54 -1.33 -20.16
C GLU A 183 -24.29 -0.42 -20.02
N ARG A 184 -24.07 0.10 -18.80
CA ARG A 184 -22.86 0.87 -18.49
C ARG A 184 -21.62 0.00 -18.56
N HIS A 185 -21.64 -1.21 -17.99
CA HIS A 185 -20.49 -2.11 -18.02
C HIS A 185 -20.06 -2.44 -19.45
N ASP A 186 -21.00 -2.65 -20.36
CA ASP A 186 -20.72 -2.87 -21.77
C ASP A 186 -20.11 -1.64 -22.44
N ALA A 187 -20.61 -0.43 -22.13
CA ALA A 187 -20.03 0.80 -22.62
C ALA A 187 -18.59 1.01 -22.13
N GLU A 188 -18.33 0.78 -20.85
CA GLU A 188 -17.00 0.86 -20.27
C GLU A 188 -16.05 -0.16 -20.91
N ILE A 189 -16.48 -1.41 -21.10
CA ILE A 189 -15.69 -2.44 -21.77
C ILE A 189 -15.39 -2.07 -23.23
N ARG A 190 -16.35 -1.51 -23.97
CA ARG A 190 -16.11 -1.01 -25.33
C ARG A 190 -15.00 0.04 -25.34
N ARG A 191 -15.10 1.04 -24.45
CA ARG A 191 -14.09 2.09 -24.34
C ARG A 191 -12.71 1.57 -23.91
N ILE A 192 -12.68 0.58 -23.01
CA ILE A 192 -11.44 -0.10 -22.60
C ILE A 192 -10.79 -0.79 -23.80
N LYS A 193 -11.57 -1.53 -24.60
CA LYS A 193 -11.06 -2.23 -25.78
C LYS A 193 -10.47 -1.24 -26.80
N GLU A 194 -11.20 -0.18 -27.12
CA GLU A 194 -10.74 0.91 -28.00
C GLU A 194 -9.38 1.47 -27.53
N ARG A 195 -9.25 1.76 -26.24
CA ARG A 195 -8.00 2.30 -25.65
C ARG A 195 -6.83 1.32 -25.68
N LEU A 196 -7.11 0.01 -25.72
CA LEU A 196 -6.09 -1.04 -25.75
C LEU A 196 -5.60 -1.36 -27.17
N GLU A 197 -6.25 -0.86 -28.22
CA GLU A 197 -5.85 -1.12 -29.61
C GLU A 197 -4.45 -0.58 -29.91
N ASN A 198 -4.13 0.63 -29.42
CA ASN A 198 -2.83 1.25 -29.63
C ASN A 198 -1.82 0.87 -28.54
N LYS A 199 -1.15 -0.28 -28.72
CA LYS A 199 -0.17 -0.83 -27.76
C LYS A 199 0.98 0.12 -27.41
N THR A 200 1.44 0.93 -28.36
CA THR A 200 2.52 1.91 -28.13
C THR A 200 2.05 3.03 -27.20
N GLN A 201 0.84 3.53 -27.44
CA GLN A 201 0.22 4.54 -26.58
C GLN A 201 -0.04 3.99 -25.17
N VAL A 202 -0.50 2.73 -25.06
CA VAL A 202 -0.67 2.04 -23.78
C VAL A 202 0.65 1.96 -23.02
N ALA A 203 1.74 1.52 -23.67
CA ALA A 203 3.06 1.44 -23.03
C ALA A 203 3.55 2.81 -22.55
N ALA A 204 3.41 3.86 -23.38
CA ALA A 204 3.74 5.23 -23.01
C ALA A 204 2.86 5.73 -21.84
N LEU A 205 1.58 5.38 -21.83
CA LEU A 205 0.68 5.68 -20.71
C LEU A 205 1.15 5.00 -19.41
N MET A 206 1.57 3.74 -19.43
CA MET A 206 2.10 3.06 -18.23
C MET A 206 3.31 3.78 -17.64
N GLY A 207 4.25 4.22 -18.49
CA GLY A 207 5.40 5.02 -18.06
C GLY A 207 5.00 6.37 -17.45
N ARG A 208 4.10 7.10 -18.12
CA ARG A 208 3.56 8.38 -17.62
C ARG A 208 2.83 8.20 -16.28
N LYS A 209 2.03 7.14 -16.15
CA LYS A 209 1.31 6.83 -14.92
C LYS A 209 2.25 6.52 -13.77
N LEU A 210 3.33 5.78 -13.98
CA LEU A 210 4.35 5.56 -12.94
C LEU A 210 4.96 6.89 -12.48
N ALA A 211 5.35 7.76 -13.42
CA ALA A 211 5.95 9.05 -13.12
C ALA A 211 4.98 9.98 -12.37
N LEU A 212 3.72 10.03 -12.80
CA LEU A 212 2.69 10.85 -12.15
C LEU A 212 2.31 10.27 -10.78
N MET A 213 1.92 9.00 -10.74
CA MET A 213 1.45 8.33 -9.53
C MET A 213 2.51 8.31 -8.44
N TRP A 214 3.81 8.22 -8.75
CA TRP A 214 4.87 8.11 -7.74
C TRP A 214 5.86 9.29 -7.71
N GLY A 215 5.76 10.25 -8.63
CA GLY A 215 6.68 11.41 -8.69
C GLY A 215 6.01 12.78 -8.57
N SER A 216 4.70 12.89 -8.83
CA SER A 216 3.99 14.18 -8.69
C SER A 216 3.62 14.51 -7.23
N GLY A 217 3.20 15.74 -6.96
CA GLY A 217 2.83 16.17 -5.60
C GLY A 217 1.58 15.46 -5.09
N ASP A 218 1.51 15.21 -3.79
CA ASP A 218 0.33 14.58 -3.20
C ASP A 218 -0.90 15.52 -3.24
N SER A 219 -2.05 14.96 -3.61
CA SER A 219 -3.30 15.73 -3.74
C SER A 219 -4.05 15.91 -2.42
N SER A 220 -3.54 15.43 -1.29
CA SER A 220 -4.21 15.55 0.01
C SER A 220 -4.48 16.99 0.41
N ALA A 221 -3.56 17.92 0.15
CA ALA A 221 -3.79 19.34 0.44
C ALA A 221 -4.99 19.90 -0.33
N TYR A 222 -5.10 19.56 -1.62
CA TYR A 222 -6.27 19.90 -2.44
C TYR A 222 -7.55 19.30 -1.84
N TRP A 223 -7.56 18.00 -1.54
CA TRP A 223 -8.75 17.35 -0.97
C TRP A 223 -9.16 17.89 0.40
N SER A 224 -8.23 18.43 1.17
CA SER A 224 -8.49 18.97 2.51
C SER A 224 -8.88 20.44 2.55
N LEU A 225 -8.44 21.24 1.58
CA LEU A 225 -8.53 22.70 1.62
C LEU A 225 -9.22 23.34 0.42
N ASP A 226 -9.45 22.59 -0.66
CA ASP A 226 -10.19 23.12 -1.82
C ASP A 226 -11.60 23.59 -1.39
N GLY A 227 -12.02 24.73 -1.94
CA GLY A 227 -13.30 25.36 -1.58
C GLY A 227 -13.35 26.06 -0.20
N THR A 228 -12.30 26.00 0.63
CA THR A 228 -12.29 26.65 1.97
C THR A 228 -11.82 28.11 1.97
N GLY A 229 -11.35 28.63 0.83
CA GLY A 229 -10.76 29.96 0.72
C GLY A 229 -9.29 30.06 1.14
N HIS A 230 -8.70 28.99 1.69
CA HIS A 230 -7.31 28.96 2.17
C HIS A 230 -6.28 28.54 1.10
N ARG A 231 -6.38 29.08 -0.11
CA ARG A 231 -5.54 28.68 -1.27
C ARG A 231 -4.03 28.83 -1.03
N GLN A 232 -3.60 29.86 -0.29
CA GLN A 232 -2.18 30.05 0.03
C GLN A 232 -1.66 28.93 0.94
N LEU A 233 -2.45 28.53 1.94
CA LEU A 233 -2.10 27.45 2.85
C LEU A 233 -2.02 26.11 2.10
N GLU A 234 -3.01 25.81 1.24
CA GLU A 234 -2.99 24.64 0.37
C GLU A 234 -1.69 24.55 -0.41
N ARG A 235 -1.32 25.64 -1.10
CA ARG A 235 -0.11 25.70 -1.91
C ARG A 235 1.17 25.51 -1.09
N SER A 236 1.25 26.12 0.10
CA SER A 236 2.39 25.96 1.01
C SER A 236 2.53 24.53 1.52
N LEU A 237 1.42 23.88 1.86
CA LEU A 237 1.42 22.50 2.34
C LEU A 237 1.78 21.50 1.23
N SER A 238 1.28 21.70 0.01
CA SER A 238 1.71 20.92 -1.16
C SER A 238 3.20 21.06 -1.44
N MET A 239 3.77 22.26 -1.25
CA MET A 239 5.22 22.46 -1.40
C MET A 239 6.02 21.81 -0.27
N ALA A 240 5.50 21.84 0.97
CA ALA A 240 6.16 21.24 2.14
C ALA A 240 6.13 19.70 2.15
N GLU A 241 5.12 19.08 1.54
CA GLU A 241 5.00 17.62 1.42
C GLU A 241 6.11 17.02 0.54
N ARG A 242 6.45 17.67 -0.58
CA ARG A 242 7.42 17.17 -1.55
C ARG A 242 8.78 16.76 -0.95
N PRO A 243 9.49 17.62 -0.18
CA PRO A 243 10.77 17.23 0.40
C PRO A 243 10.62 16.06 1.38
N GLN A 244 9.52 15.98 2.13
CA GLN A 244 9.26 14.84 3.02
C GLN A 244 9.17 13.53 2.21
N TYR A 245 8.40 13.53 1.13
CA TYR A 245 8.21 12.35 0.29
C TYR A 245 9.51 11.93 -0.41
N VAL A 246 10.29 12.87 -0.95
CA VAL A 246 11.60 12.58 -1.57
C VAL A 246 12.57 11.95 -0.58
N VAL A 247 12.64 12.49 0.65
CA VAL A 247 13.47 11.92 1.72
C VAL A 247 13.02 10.49 2.07
N PHE A 248 11.71 10.22 2.09
CA PHE A 248 11.17 8.88 2.33
C PHE A 248 11.56 7.92 1.19
N CYS A 249 11.44 8.34 -0.06
CA CYS A 249 11.90 7.54 -1.20
C CYS A 249 13.39 7.20 -1.09
N GLY A 250 14.23 8.16 -0.70
CA GLY A 250 15.66 7.95 -0.49
C GLY A 250 15.96 6.89 0.58
N PHE A 251 15.33 7.01 1.76
CA PHE A 251 15.49 6.02 2.82
C PHE A 251 14.90 4.65 2.46
N ALA A 252 13.74 4.61 1.80
CA ALA A 252 13.15 3.35 1.35
C ALA A 252 14.05 2.64 0.32
N LEU A 253 14.66 3.37 -0.62
CA LEU A 253 15.62 2.82 -1.57
C LEU A 253 16.86 2.27 -0.86
N PHE A 254 17.42 3.03 0.08
CA PHE A 254 18.56 2.57 0.87
C PHE A 254 18.22 1.33 1.69
N ALA A 255 17.01 1.26 2.26
CA ALA A 255 16.51 0.08 2.96
C ALA A 255 16.46 -1.15 2.04
N LEU A 256 15.95 -1.02 0.82
CA LEU A 256 15.91 -2.11 -0.16
C LEU A 256 17.33 -2.59 -0.52
N LEU A 257 18.27 -1.67 -0.74
CA LEU A 257 19.68 -2.00 -1.01
C LEU A 257 20.34 -2.71 0.18
N ALA A 258 20.08 -2.25 1.40
CA ALA A 258 20.61 -2.87 2.62
C ALA A 258 20.03 -4.28 2.85
N LEU A 259 18.71 -4.45 2.64
CA LEU A 259 18.05 -5.76 2.74
C LEU A 259 18.56 -6.76 1.70
N TRP A 260 18.80 -6.29 0.48
CA TRP A 260 19.38 -7.09 -0.60
C TRP A 260 20.80 -7.56 -0.25
N ARG A 261 21.67 -6.63 0.16
CA ARG A 261 23.05 -6.95 0.57
C ARG A 261 23.11 -7.91 1.77
N ALA A 262 22.22 -7.75 2.73
CA ALA A 262 22.16 -8.61 3.91
C ALA A 262 21.45 -9.96 3.66
N GLY A 263 20.83 -10.17 2.49
CA GLY A 263 19.98 -11.34 2.24
C GLY A 263 18.74 -11.42 3.14
N MET A 264 18.35 -10.32 3.80
CA MET A 264 17.31 -10.24 4.83
C MET A 264 15.92 -9.87 4.30
N TYR A 265 15.63 -10.16 3.03
CA TYR A 265 14.36 -9.78 2.39
C TYR A 265 13.13 -10.52 2.94
N ARG A 266 13.31 -11.67 3.60
CA ARG A 266 12.19 -12.55 4.03
C ARG A 266 11.32 -11.99 5.15
N GLY A 267 11.86 -11.12 5.99
CA GLY A 267 11.09 -10.42 7.01
C GLY A 267 10.04 -9.51 6.37
N PRO A 268 10.46 -8.47 5.64
CA PRO A 268 9.57 -7.48 5.02
C PRO A 268 8.92 -7.93 3.70
N LEU A 269 9.19 -9.15 3.22
CA LEU A 269 8.72 -9.65 1.91
C LEU A 269 7.24 -9.39 1.64
N LEU A 270 6.35 -9.64 2.62
CA LEU A 270 4.92 -9.37 2.47
C LEU A 270 4.66 -7.91 2.06
N TYR A 271 5.28 -6.95 2.75
CA TYR A 271 5.08 -5.52 2.48
C TYR A 271 5.70 -5.08 1.16
N ILE A 272 6.84 -5.68 0.77
CA ILE A 272 7.44 -5.45 -0.55
C ILE A 272 6.51 -5.96 -1.66
N LEU A 273 5.95 -7.17 -1.51
CA LEU A 273 4.98 -7.73 -2.47
C LEU A 273 3.72 -6.87 -2.56
N LEU A 274 3.21 -6.37 -1.43
CA LEU A 274 2.09 -5.44 -1.42
C LEU A 274 2.41 -4.19 -2.25
N LEU A 275 3.57 -3.55 -2.03
CA LEU A 275 4.00 -2.38 -2.79
C LEU A 275 4.06 -2.65 -4.30
N LEU A 276 4.64 -3.78 -4.69
CA LEU A 276 4.75 -4.17 -6.10
C LEU A 276 3.39 -4.44 -6.74
N ILE A 277 2.51 -5.19 -6.07
CA ILE A 277 1.16 -5.48 -6.57
C ILE A 277 0.34 -4.20 -6.67
N TYR A 278 0.42 -3.33 -5.67
CA TYR A 278 -0.33 -2.07 -5.67
C TYR A 278 0.16 -1.12 -6.77
N ALA A 279 1.48 -0.99 -6.94
CA ALA A 279 2.06 -0.24 -8.05
C ALA A 279 1.66 -0.81 -9.41
N GLY A 280 1.69 -2.15 -9.56
CA GLY A 280 1.25 -2.84 -10.77
C GLY A 280 -0.24 -2.66 -11.05
N ALA A 281 -1.10 -2.72 -10.04
CA ALA A 281 -2.54 -2.50 -10.19
C ALA A 281 -2.84 -1.10 -10.75
N HIS A 282 -2.14 -0.07 -10.26
CA HIS A 282 -2.28 1.32 -10.73
C HIS A 282 -1.78 1.55 -12.16
N LEU A 283 -1.07 0.59 -12.78
CA LEU A 283 -0.85 0.63 -14.22
C LEU A 283 -2.16 0.38 -14.98
N ALA A 284 -3.00 -0.53 -14.51
CA ALA A 284 -4.25 -0.87 -15.17
C ALA A 284 -5.41 0.07 -14.82
N ILE A 285 -5.46 0.60 -13.59
CA ILE A 285 -6.60 1.38 -13.09
C ILE A 285 -6.30 2.87 -12.96
N GLU A 286 -7.34 3.68 -12.75
CA GLU A 286 -7.27 5.11 -12.46
C GLU A 286 -6.21 5.44 -11.41
N ILE A 287 -5.42 6.49 -11.66
CA ILE A 287 -4.43 7.00 -10.71
C ILE A 287 -4.88 8.31 -10.06
N GLN A 288 -4.61 8.42 -8.76
CA GLN A 288 -4.64 9.68 -8.01
C GLN A 288 -3.52 9.63 -6.97
N THR A 289 -2.76 10.72 -6.79
CA THR A 289 -1.61 10.71 -5.88
C THR A 289 -1.99 10.41 -4.42
N ARG A 290 -3.15 10.86 -3.95
CA ARG A 290 -3.67 10.49 -2.63
C ARG A 290 -3.85 8.97 -2.42
N TYR A 291 -3.96 8.16 -3.48
CA TYR A 291 -4.06 6.70 -3.34
C TYR A 291 -2.77 6.11 -2.75
N ARG A 292 -1.62 6.81 -2.84
CA ARG A 292 -0.38 6.43 -2.13
C ARG A 292 -0.62 6.13 -0.65
N LEU A 293 -1.51 6.87 0.00
CA LEU A 293 -1.83 6.71 1.43
C LEU A 293 -2.35 5.32 1.78
N ASP A 294 -2.98 4.61 0.83
CA ASP A 294 -3.46 3.24 1.07
C ASP A 294 -2.28 2.30 1.42
N LEU A 295 -1.13 2.47 0.76
CA LEU A 295 0.03 1.59 0.96
C LEU A 295 1.26 2.26 1.58
N LEU A 296 1.20 3.57 1.84
CA LEU A 296 2.27 4.30 2.48
C LEU A 296 2.73 3.70 3.83
N PRO A 297 1.88 3.10 4.68
CA PRO A 297 2.40 2.47 5.90
C PRO A 297 3.43 1.37 5.61
N ALA A 298 3.37 0.67 4.46
CA ALA A 298 4.41 -0.28 4.04
C ALA A 298 5.71 0.42 3.66
N VAL A 299 5.63 1.59 3.01
CA VAL A 299 6.79 2.46 2.74
C VAL A 299 7.42 2.92 4.05
N MET A 300 6.63 3.31 5.05
CA MET A 300 7.13 3.76 6.36
C MET A 300 7.95 2.69 7.10
N LEU A 301 7.60 1.42 6.94
CA LEU A 301 8.39 0.30 7.47
C LEU A 301 9.76 0.20 6.79
N LEU A 302 9.84 0.45 5.47
CA LEU A 302 11.12 0.48 4.77
C LEU A 302 11.93 1.72 5.13
N VAL A 303 11.29 2.90 5.17
CA VAL A 303 11.91 4.16 5.60
C VAL A 303 12.55 4.01 6.97
N SER A 304 11.86 3.40 7.94
CA SER A 304 12.41 3.24 9.28
C SER A 304 13.67 2.39 9.33
N TYR A 305 13.71 1.31 8.55
CA TYR A 305 14.91 0.49 8.40
C TYR A 305 16.05 1.24 7.69
N GLY A 306 15.73 2.01 6.65
CA GLY A 306 16.70 2.83 5.93
C GLY A 306 17.36 3.88 6.80
N ILE A 307 16.58 4.58 7.63
CA ILE A 307 17.09 5.56 8.61
C ILE A 307 17.99 4.85 9.63
N TRP A 308 17.53 3.73 10.20
CA TRP A 308 18.31 2.97 11.18
C TRP A 308 19.65 2.49 10.61
N GLN A 309 19.67 1.99 9.38
CA GLN A 309 20.91 1.59 8.70
C GLN A 309 21.83 2.78 8.43
N THR A 310 21.27 3.92 8.02
CA THR A 310 22.05 5.14 7.77
C THR A 310 22.75 5.62 9.04
N TYR A 311 22.00 5.67 10.16
CA TYR A 311 22.56 6.01 11.47
C TYR A 311 23.67 5.03 11.90
N GLY A 312 23.47 3.73 11.70
CA GLY A 312 24.48 2.71 11.98
C GLY A 312 25.76 2.89 11.16
N SER A 313 25.63 3.18 9.86
CA SER A 313 26.78 3.43 8.98
C SER A 313 27.55 4.70 9.36
N ILE A 314 26.86 5.80 9.65
CA ILE A 314 27.49 7.05 10.08
C ILE A 314 28.27 6.84 11.39
N ARG A 315 27.68 6.13 12.36
CA ARG A 315 28.35 5.84 13.64
C ARG A 315 29.62 5.00 13.45
N LYS A 316 29.60 4.01 12.56
CA LYS A 316 30.78 3.20 12.25
C LYS A 316 31.87 4.02 11.57
N ALA A 317 31.52 4.86 10.60
CA ALA A 317 32.46 5.75 9.93
C ALA A 317 33.11 6.73 10.92
N ALA A 318 32.31 7.36 11.79
CA ALA A 318 32.82 8.27 12.81
C ALA A 318 33.78 7.58 13.79
N ALA A 319 33.50 6.33 14.18
CA ALA A 319 34.41 5.55 15.02
C ALA A 319 35.75 5.25 14.33
N SER A 320 35.73 4.85 13.05
CA SER A 320 36.97 4.58 12.30
C SER A 320 37.82 5.84 12.05
N PHE A 321 37.20 7.02 11.89
CA PHE A 321 37.92 8.29 11.81
C PHE A 321 38.55 8.69 13.16
N GLY A 322 37.89 8.37 14.28
CA GLY A 322 38.44 8.62 15.61
C GLY A 322 39.67 7.78 15.93
N GLU A 323 39.66 6.49 15.55
CA GLU A 323 40.80 5.58 15.73
C GLU A 323 42.01 5.99 14.87
N THR A 324 41.79 6.30 13.58
CA THR A 324 42.87 6.78 12.69
C THR A 324 43.51 8.10 13.15
N SER A 325 42.74 9.00 13.76
CA SER A 325 43.30 10.26 14.31
C SER A 325 44.20 10.05 15.53
N LYS A 326 43.93 9.01 16.34
CA LYS A 326 44.77 8.66 17.51
C LYS A 326 46.08 8.02 17.09
N ASP A 327 46.04 7.09 16.13
CA ASP A 327 47.25 6.46 15.59
C ASP A 327 48.19 7.48 14.92
N THR A 328 47.65 8.53 14.27
CA THR A 328 48.48 9.63 13.75
C THR A 328 49.02 10.56 14.82
N ALA A 329 48.34 10.73 15.97
CA ALA A 329 48.83 11.57 17.05
C ALA A 329 49.96 10.89 17.84
N ASP A 330 49.89 9.57 18.01
CA ASP A 330 50.92 8.79 18.71
C ASP A 330 52.16 8.53 17.82
N GLY A 331 52.02 8.62 16.49
CA GLY A 331 53.12 8.48 15.53
C GLY A 331 54.03 9.71 15.36
N PHE A 332 53.65 10.88 15.87
CA PHE A 332 54.50 12.09 15.88
C PHE A 332 55.18 12.35 17.23
N GLY A 333 55.04 11.41 18.19
CA GLY A 333 55.60 11.50 19.54
C GLY A 333 56.83 10.60 19.80
N ALA A 334 57.47 10.07 18.76
CA ALA A 334 58.66 9.20 18.87
C ALA A 334 59.91 9.85 18.26
#